data_AF-A0A2G9S9G3-F1
#
_entry.id   AF-A0A2G9S9G3-F1
#
_cell.length_a   1.000
_cell.length_b   1.000
_cell.length_c   1.000
_cell.angle_alpha   90.00
_cell.angle_beta   90.00
_cell.angle_gamma   90.00
#
_symmetry.space_group_name_H-M   'P 1'
#
loop_
_entity.id
_entity.type
_entity.pdbx_description
1 polymer ?
#
loop_
_entity_poly.entity_id
_entity_poly.type
_entity_poly.pdbx_seq_one_letter_code
_entity_poly.pdbx_strand_id
1 'polypeptide(L)'
;MFPFTPHEGNTLVCINIQLIDDVHYSNMQWSAQVIKALMDVDRIVGMLMDGLKQMQLDKCVNLLLLSDHGMEESRCENIAYLGSYLNTSEDYICRNKNQHFKPFLKQDLPKRLHFAKNDRIETLNFYCDPKWQVAKSKNEVSKFCNGGFHGSDNLFKNMQALFIAYGPKFKYNTEVQPFENIEIYNLMCDLLGIEPAANNGSRGSLNHLLKNPVYEPSLPKELSEPFQCSINHSALGNTFGCSCNLPSLAEAGFKAHLSLTPEQESDTKRLNLPFGRPVVLQNSNYCILYQDKYVSGYSYNIKMPLWSSYTIGKNNHWVPKGSGILTAQSEPSPPDCRVAIAIYLGGLCPFLKPGCYNILVSLI
;
A
#
# COMPACT_ATOMS: atom_id res chain seq x y z
N MET A 1 35.28 -7.11 -34.16
CA MET A 1 35.53 -7.98 -33.00
C MET A 1 36.35 -7.17 -32.01
N PHE A 2 35.69 -6.51 -31.06
CA PHE A 2 36.41 -5.82 -29.97
C PHE A 2 36.86 -6.89 -28.97
N PRO A 3 38.13 -6.92 -28.56
CA PRO A 3 38.60 -7.88 -27.56
C PRO A 3 38.02 -7.48 -26.20
N PHE A 4 37.01 -8.20 -25.73
CA PHE A 4 36.54 -8.11 -24.36
C PHE A 4 37.54 -8.89 -23.50
N THR A 5 38.42 -8.17 -22.80
CA THR A 5 39.20 -8.75 -21.70
C THR A 5 38.27 -8.80 -20.48
N PRO A 6 37.99 -9.98 -19.91
CA PRO A 6 37.19 -10.06 -18.70
C PRO A 6 38.02 -9.48 -17.55
N HIS A 7 37.75 -8.23 -17.17
CA HIS A 7 38.16 -7.75 -15.86
C HIS A 7 37.41 -8.55 -14.79
N GLU A 8 38.10 -8.96 -13.73
CA GLU A 8 37.61 -9.73 -12.57
C GLU A 8 36.58 -8.95 -11.70
N GLY A 9 35.61 -8.30 -12.33
CA GLY A 9 34.60 -7.48 -11.68
C GLY A 9 33.19 -7.95 -11.98
N ASN A 10 32.31 -7.80 -10.98
CA ASN A 10 30.87 -7.99 -11.15
C ASN A 10 30.37 -7.05 -12.25
N THR A 11 29.98 -7.61 -13.39
CA THR A 11 29.60 -6.85 -14.58
C THR A 11 28.07 -6.84 -14.72
N LEU A 12 27.50 -5.64 -14.82
CA LEU A 12 26.09 -5.43 -15.16
C LEU A 12 25.99 -4.92 -16.61
N VAL A 13 25.11 -5.52 -17.40
CA VAL A 13 24.84 -5.10 -18.78
C VAL A 13 23.35 -4.83 -18.90
N CYS A 14 22.99 -3.65 -19.42
CA CYS A 14 21.61 -3.27 -19.68
C CYS A 14 21.37 -3.17 -21.19
N ILE A 15 20.30 -3.78 -21.67
CA ILE A 15 19.84 -3.69 -23.06
C ILE A 15 18.39 -3.19 -23.02
N ASN A 16 18.09 -2.14 -23.77
CA ASN A 16 16.74 -1.58 -23.88
C ASN A 16 16.24 -1.70 -25.32
N ILE A 17 14.98 -2.10 -25.50
CA ILE A 17 14.32 -2.22 -26.79
C ILE A 17 12.96 -1.49 -26.68
N GLN A 18 12.79 -0.39 -27.42
CA GLN A 18 11.58 0.45 -27.38
C GLN A 18 10.46 0.00 -28.33
N LEU A 19 10.75 -0.98 -29.19
CA LEU A 19 9.94 -1.32 -30.37
C LEU A 19 8.45 -1.55 -30.09
N ILE A 20 8.10 -2.30 -29.04
CA ILE A 20 6.71 -2.65 -28.75
C ILE A 20 5.92 -1.42 -28.31
N ASP A 21 6.53 -0.55 -27.51
CA ASP A 21 5.91 0.65 -26.96
C ASP A 21 5.64 1.68 -28.06
N ASP A 22 6.66 1.98 -28.88
CA ASP A 22 6.58 2.89 -30.03
C ASP A 22 5.47 2.48 -31.01
N VAL A 23 5.36 1.17 -31.29
CA VAL A 23 4.33 0.64 -32.19
C VAL A 23 2.95 0.74 -31.56
N HIS A 24 2.80 0.50 -30.25
CA HIS A 24 1.53 0.61 -29.56
C HIS A 24 0.99 2.03 -29.52
N TYR A 25 1.84 3.06 -29.40
CA TYR A 25 1.35 4.45 -29.37
C TYR A 25 0.48 4.81 -30.58
N SER A 26 0.82 4.29 -31.76
CA SER A 26 0.12 4.61 -33.01
C SER A 26 -0.91 3.56 -33.42
N ASN A 27 -1.02 2.44 -32.70
CA ASN A 27 -1.83 1.29 -33.11
C ASN A 27 -2.66 0.73 -31.95
N MET A 28 -3.80 0.12 -32.27
CA MET A 28 -4.56 -0.60 -31.23
C MET A 28 -3.78 -1.80 -30.69
N GLN A 29 -4.04 -2.16 -29.43
CA GLN A 29 -3.34 -3.19 -28.68
C GLN A 29 -3.25 -4.55 -29.41
N TRP A 30 -4.25 -4.91 -30.21
CA TRP A 30 -4.32 -6.19 -30.93
C TRP A 30 -4.06 -6.07 -32.43
N SER A 31 -3.35 -5.02 -32.85
CA SER A 31 -3.03 -4.79 -34.25
C SER A 31 -1.97 -5.77 -34.77
N ALA A 32 -1.98 -6.04 -36.08
CA ALA A 32 -0.96 -6.87 -36.73
C ALA A 32 0.46 -6.30 -36.54
N GLN A 33 0.57 -4.98 -36.45
CA GLN A 33 1.80 -4.24 -36.20
C GLN A 33 2.37 -4.57 -34.82
N VAL A 34 1.52 -4.56 -33.79
CA VAL A 34 1.91 -4.93 -32.41
C VAL A 34 2.34 -6.39 -32.35
N ILE A 35 1.57 -7.30 -32.96
CA ILE A 35 1.92 -8.73 -32.99
C ILE A 35 3.28 -8.93 -33.68
N LYS A 36 3.51 -8.25 -34.79
CA LYS A 36 4.81 -8.28 -35.48
C LYS A 36 5.94 -7.74 -34.59
N ALA A 37 5.73 -6.62 -33.90
CA ALA A 37 6.71 -6.05 -32.98
C ALA A 37 7.07 -7.04 -31.85
N LEU A 38 6.09 -7.74 -31.28
CA LEU A 38 6.31 -8.80 -30.29
C LEU A 38 7.17 -9.93 -30.86
N MET A 39 6.86 -10.42 -32.06
CA MET A 39 7.65 -11.46 -32.73
C MET A 39 9.08 -11.00 -33.06
N ASP A 40 9.26 -9.72 -33.39
CA ASP A 40 10.57 -9.15 -33.68
C ASP A 40 11.41 -9.02 -32.39
N VAL A 41 10.82 -8.62 -31.26
CA VAL A 41 11.49 -8.62 -29.95
C VAL A 41 11.84 -10.03 -29.50
N ASP A 42 10.94 -11.00 -29.65
CA ASP A 42 11.22 -12.41 -29.34
C ASP A 42 12.42 -12.94 -30.14
N ARG A 43 12.50 -12.61 -31.44
CA ARG A 43 13.65 -12.96 -32.27
C ARG A 43 14.95 -12.30 -31.78
N ILE A 44 14.90 -11.05 -31.34
CA ILE A 44 16.08 -10.36 -30.77
C ILE A 44 16.55 -11.04 -29.49
N VAL A 45 15.63 -11.44 -28.61
CA VAL A 45 15.97 -12.23 -27.40
C VAL A 45 16.57 -13.59 -27.80
N GLY A 46 16.02 -14.25 -28.82
CA GLY A 46 16.58 -15.47 -29.39
C GLY A 46 18.02 -15.30 -29.89
N MET A 47 18.29 -14.21 -30.63
CA MET A 47 19.64 -13.88 -31.11
C MET A 47 20.63 -13.66 -29.96
N LEU A 48 20.19 -13.01 -28.87
CA LEU A 48 21.01 -12.85 -27.66
C LEU A 48 21.34 -14.22 -27.05
N MET A 49 20.35 -15.09 -26.89
CA MET A 49 20.54 -16.43 -26.32
C MET A 49 21.46 -17.30 -27.18
N ASP A 50 21.32 -17.24 -28.51
CA ASP A 50 22.20 -17.94 -29.45
C ASP A 50 23.65 -17.43 -29.35
N GLY A 51 23.84 -16.12 -29.24
CA GLY A 51 25.15 -15.50 -29.03
C GLY A 51 25.79 -15.95 -27.71
N LEU A 52 25.03 -15.93 -26.61
CA LEU A 52 25.50 -16.43 -25.31
C LEU A 52 25.91 -17.90 -25.39
N LYS A 53 25.15 -18.74 -26.09
CA LYS A 53 25.47 -20.16 -26.27
C LYS A 53 26.72 -20.38 -27.11
N GLN A 54 26.90 -19.62 -28.20
CA GLN A 54 28.13 -19.67 -29.02
C GLN A 54 29.38 -19.31 -28.21
N MET A 55 29.24 -18.40 -27.25
CA MET A 55 30.30 -18.01 -26.32
C MET A 55 30.41 -18.89 -25.08
N GLN A 56 29.59 -19.95 -24.95
CA GLN A 56 29.50 -20.82 -23.77
C GLN A 56 29.14 -20.07 -22.47
N LEU A 57 28.42 -18.97 -22.59
CA LEU A 57 27.96 -18.12 -21.48
C LEU A 57 26.50 -18.37 -21.10
N ASP A 58 25.75 -19.15 -21.89
CA ASP A 58 24.31 -19.44 -21.69
C ASP A 58 24.00 -20.07 -20.33
N LYS A 59 24.97 -20.77 -19.72
CA LYS A 59 24.85 -21.36 -18.37
C LYS A 59 25.56 -20.56 -17.27
N CYS A 60 26.20 -19.46 -17.62
CA CYS A 60 26.98 -18.62 -16.70
C CYS A 60 26.25 -17.30 -16.36
N VAL A 61 25.56 -16.72 -17.34
CA VAL A 61 24.89 -15.42 -17.21
C VAL A 61 23.54 -15.57 -16.50
N ASN A 62 23.23 -14.61 -15.61
CA ASN A 62 21.89 -14.42 -15.08
C ASN A 62 21.19 -13.32 -15.89
N LEU A 63 20.15 -13.69 -16.61
CA LEU A 63 19.33 -12.81 -17.45
C LEU A 63 18.04 -12.45 -16.70
N LEU A 64 17.75 -11.15 -16.64
CA LEU A 64 16.47 -10.59 -16.23
C LEU A 64 15.82 -9.94 -17.45
N LEU A 65 14.74 -10.52 -17.96
CA LEU A 65 13.91 -9.92 -19.00
C LEU A 65 12.73 -9.20 -18.34
N LEU A 66 12.69 -7.89 -18.51
CA LEU A 66 11.80 -6.98 -17.79
C LEU A 66 11.02 -6.09 -18.76
N SER A 67 9.90 -5.57 -18.29
CA SER A 67 9.23 -4.40 -18.86
C SER A 67 8.99 -3.39 -17.74
N ASP A 68 8.97 -2.11 -18.10
CA ASP A 68 8.71 -0.99 -17.23
C ASP A 68 7.23 -0.84 -16.86
N HIS A 69 6.34 -0.99 -17.83
CA HIS A 69 4.89 -0.93 -17.66
C HIS A 69 4.13 -1.72 -18.73
N GLY A 70 2.84 -1.96 -18.48
CA GLY A 70 1.93 -2.46 -19.50
C GLY A 70 1.41 -1.36 -20.45
N MET A 71 0.33 -1.66 -21.18
CA MET A 71 -0.29 -0.79 -22.18
C MET A 71 -1.81 -0.91 -22.15
N GLU A 72 -2.53 0.20 -22.33
CA GLU A 72 -3.99 0.28 -22.39
C GLU A 72 -4.45 0.89 -23.73
N GLU A 73 -5.63 0.50 -24.20
CA GLU A 73 -6.23 1.07 -25.41
C GLU A 73 -6.86 2.44 -25.13
N SER A 74 -6.40 3.47 -25.83
CA SER A 74 -6.99 4.81 -25.81
C SER A 74 -8.06 4.97 -26.88
N ARG A 75 -9.13 5.68 -26.52
CA ARG A 75 -10.16 6.14 -27.46
C ARG A 75 -10.52 7.60 -27.20
N CYS A 76 -10.77 8.36 -28.26
CA CYS A 76 -11.14 9.78 -28.16
C CYS A 76 -12.42 10.04 -27.35
N GLU A 77 -13.30 9.04 -27.25
CA GLU A 77 -14.53 9.07 -26.43
C GLU A 77 -14.25 9.01 -24.93
N ASN A 78 -13.09 8.45 -24.53
CA ASN A 78 -12.70 8.25 -23.14
C ASN A 78 -11.73 9.36 -22.65
N ILE A 79 -11.89 10.58 -23.16
CA ILE A 79 -11.07 11.72 -22.76
C ILE A 79 -11.95 12.76 -22.09
N ALA A 80 -11.67 13.00 -20.81
CA ALA A 80 -12.27 14.09 -20.07
C ALA A 80 -11.49 15.39 -20.31
N TYR A 81 -12.18 16.42 -20.80
CA TYR A 81 -11.57 17.72 -21.06
C TYR A 81 -11.86 18.69 -19.90
N LEU A 82 -10.84 19.10 -19.16
CA LEU A 82 -10.98 19.98 -18.00
C LEU A 82 -11.59 21.35 -18.36
N GLY A 83 -11.39 21.81 -19.60
CA GLY A 83 -12.02 23.03 -20.15
C GLY A 83 -13.53 23.09 -19.98
N SER A 84 -14.24 21.95 -19.97
CA SER A 84 -15.69 21.92 -19.73
C SER A 84 -16.09 22.04 -18.25
N TYR A 85 -15.12 22.05 -17.33
CA TYR A 85 -15.31 22.10 -15.88
C TYR A 85 -14.76 23.40 -15.25
N LEU A 86 -14.14 24.28 -16.03
CA LEU A 86 -13.19 25.31 -15.57
C LEU A 86 -13.80 26.68 -15.21
N ASN A 87 -14.87 26.75 -14.40
CA ASN A 87 -15.34 28.05 -13.88
C ASN A 87 -14.73 28.42 -12.50
N THR A 88 -14.39 27.46 -11.62
CA THR A 88 -13.60 27.59 -10.37
C THR A 88 -12.88 26.27 -9.99
N SER A 89 -11.88 26.27 -9.09
CA SER A 89 -11.12 25.06 -8.70
C SER A 89 -11.90 24.03 -7.87
N GLU A 90 -13.01 24.44 -7.25
CA GLU A 90 -13.96 23.54 -6.58
C GLU A 90 -14.86 22.80 -7.59
N ASP A 91 -14.76 23.15 -8.87
CA ASP A 91 -15.66 22.67 -9.91
C ASP A 91 -15.37 21.26 -10.40
N TYR A 92 -14.34 20.56 -9.95
CA TYR A 92 -14.02 19.24 -10.48
C TYR A 92 -14.63 18.07 -9.69
N ILE A 93 -15.27 18.32 -8.55
CA ILE A 93 -15.78 17.25 -7.69
C ILE A 93 -17.27 17.02 -7.97
N CYS A 94 -17.62 15.77 -8.32
CA CYS A 94 -19.01 15.30 -8.44
C CYS A 94 -19.91 16.14 -9.36
N ARG A 95 -19.36 16.70 -10.45
CA ARG A 95 -20.15 17.50 -11.40
C ARG A 95 -21.10 16.65 -12.22
N ASN A 96 -20.61 15.51 -12.69
CA ASN A 96 -21.35 14.60 -13.55
C ASN A 96 -21.53 13.26 -12.84
N LYS A 97 -22.72 12.67 -12.98
CA LYS A 97 -23.02 11.33 -12.41
C LYS A 97 -22.08 10.24 -12.95
N ASN A 98 -21.58 10.42 -14.18
CA ASN A 98 -20.68 9.51 -14.88
C ASN A 98 -19.29 10.16 -15.09
N GLN A 99 -18.75 10.77 -14.05
CA GLN A 99 -17.41 11.37 -14.11
C GLN A 99 -16.35 10.27 -13.92
N HIS A 100 -15.52 10.06 -14.94
CA HIS A 100 -14.49 9.01 -14.98
C HIS A 100 -13.10 9.46 -14.53
N PHE A 101 -13.05 10.58 -13.82
CA PHE A 101 -11.84 11.05 -13.17
C PHE A 101 -12.19 11.68 -11.82
N LYS A 102 -11.26 11.64 -10.87
CA LYS A 102 -11.40 12.28 -9.56
C LYS A 102 -10.19 13.18 -9.29
N PRO A 103 -10.41 14.47 -8.97
CA PRO A 103 -9.32 15.34 -8.51
C PRO A 103 -8.87 14.93 -7.11
N PHE A 104 -7.57 14.95 -6.87
CA PHE A 104 -6.95 14.77 -5.56
C PHE A 104 -5.88 15.81 -5.34
N LEU A 105 -5.80 16.38 -4.13
CA LEU A 105 -4.55 16.98 -3.70
C LEU A 105 -3.53 15.86 -3.51
N LYS A 106 -2.25 16.11 -3.80
CA LYS A 106 -1.23 15.05 -3.78
C LYS A 106 -1.13 14.32 -2.43
N GLN A 107 -1.37 15.00 -1.31
CA GLN A 107 -1.39 14.37 0.02
C GLN A 107 -2.55 13.39 0.25
N ASP A 108 -3.65 13.55 -0.50
CA ASP A 108 -4.89 12.79 -0.38
C ASP A 108 -4.98 11.62 -1.36
N LEU A 109 -4.02 11.50 -2.27
CA LEU A 109 -3.88 10.32 -3.12
C LEU A 109 -3.74 9.04 -2.27
N PRO A 110 -4.24 7.89 -2.76
CA PRO A 110 -4.03 6.61 -2.09
C PRO A 110 -2.55 6.38 -1.74
N LYS A 111 -2.25 6.14 -0.46
CA LYS A 111 -0.87 6.06 0.04
C LYS A 111 -0.03 5.01 -0.69
N ARG A 112 -0.65 3.91 -1.15
CA ARG A 112 -0.02 2.86 -1.96
C ARG A 112 0.66 3.36 -3.24
N LEU A 113 0.28 4.53 -3.76
CA LEU A 113 0.92 5.11 -4.95
C LEU A 113 2.27 5.75 -4.61
N HIS A 114 2.53 6.08 -3.34
CA HIS A 114 3.72 6.80 -2.87
C HIS A 114 4.03 8.08 -3.68
N PHE A 115 3.00 8.70 -4.27
CA PHE A 115 3.12 9.76 -5.28
C PHE A 115 2.77 11.15 -4.72
N ALA A 116 3.49 11.60 -3.70
CA ALA A 116 3.22 12.90 -3.04
C ALA A 116 4.47 13.65 -2.57
N LYS A 117 5.52 12.93 -2.16
CA LYS A 117 6.71 13.50 -1.50
C LYS A 117 7.76 13.98 -2.50
N ASN A 118 7.39 14.90 -3.39
CA ASN A 118 8.30 15.60 -4.28
C ASN A 118 7.69 16.93 -4.74
N ASP A 119 8.52 17.95 -4.97
CA ASP A 119 8.07 19.26 -5.47
C ASP A 119 7.73 19.23 -6.97
N ARG A 120 8.29 18.28 -7.72
CA ARG A 120 7.96 18.03 -9.13
C ARG A 120 6.60 17.38 -9.33
N ILE A 121 5.97 16.87 -8.26
CA ILE A 121 4.59 16.37 -8.31
C ILE A 121 3.67 17.54 -8.02
N GLU A 122 2.86 17.91 -9.01
CA GLU A 122 1.90 19.01 -8.92
C GLU A 122 0.94 18.83 -7.74
N THR A 123 0.48 19.94 -7.19
CA THR A 123 -0.42 19.95 -6.03
C THR A 123 -1.74 19.23 -6.32
N LEU A 124 -2.28 19.39 -7.54
CA LEU A 124 -3.53 18.80 -7.99
C LEU A 124 -3.24 17.67 -8.98
N ASN A 125 -3.77 16.49 -8.72
CA ASN A 125 -3.64 15.29 -9.53
C ASN A 125 -5.02 14.75 -9.91
N PHE A 126 -5.10 13.97 -10.98
CA PHE A 126 -6.33 13.34 -11.43
C PHE A 126 -6.18 11.82 -11.45
N TYR A 127 -7.01 11.14 -10.67
CA TYR A 127 -7.15 9.70 -10.72
C TYR A 127 -8.21 9.35 -11.77
N CYS A 128 -7.86 8.59 -12.80
CA CYS A 128 -8.77 8.18 -13.86
C CYS A 128 -9.26 6.74 -13.69
N ASP A 129 -10.50 6.49 -14.10
CA ASP A 129 -10.98 5.12 -14.30
C ASP A 129 -10.16 4.41 -15.40
N PRO A 130 -10.11 3.07 -15.45
CA PRO A 130 -9.44 2.34 -16.53
C PRO A 130 -9.90 2.83 -17.91
N LYS A 131 -8.95 2.96 -18.85
CA LYS A 131 -9.14 3.47 -20.23
C LYS A 131 -9.44 4.96 -20.36
N TRP A 132 -9.55 5.71 -19.27
CA TRP A 132 -9.83 7.15 -19.30
C TRP A 132 -8.57 7.99 -19.15
N GLN A 133 -8.55 9.10 -19.88
CA GLN A 133 -7.51 10.13 -19.81
C GLN A 133 -8.12 11.49 -19.51
N VAL A 134 -7.29 12.40 -19.00
CA VAL A 134 -7.67 13.79 -18.72
C VAL A 134 -6.75 14.71 -19.50
N ALA A 135 -7.32 15.72 -20.13
CA ALA A 135 -6.58 16.77 -20.82
C ALA A 135 -7.23 18.12 -20.60
N LYS A 136 -6.50 19.22 -20.83
CA LYS A 136 -7.08 20.56 -20.65
C LYS A 136 -8.13 20.87 -21.70
N SER A 137 -7.86 20.57 -22.97
CA SER A 137 -8.77 20.86 -24.09
C SER A 137 -8.60 19.90 -25.27
N LYS A 138 -9.60 19.86 -26.17
CA LYS A 138 -9.55 19.05 -27.40
C LYS A 138 -8.35 19.40 -28.29
N ASN A 139 -7.92 20.66 -28.28
CA ASN A 139 -6.81 21.12 -29.13
C ASN A 139 -5.46 20.56 -28.69
N GLU A 140 -5.30 20.17 -27.43
CA GLU A 140 -4.05 19.59 -26.90
C GLU A 140 -3.89 18.10 -27.24
N VAL A 141 -5.00 17.38 -27.48
CA VAL A 141 -5.00 15.91 -27.67
C VAL A 141 -5.33 15.48 -29.10
N SER A 142 -5.69 16.43 -29.97
CA SER A 142 -6.34 16.17 -31.27
C SER A 142 -5.54 15.31 -32.27
N LYS A 143 -4.26 15.02 -32.00
CA LYS A 143 -3.43 14.17 -32.86
C LYS A 143 -3.27 12.72 -32.37
N PHE A 144 -3.51 12.43 -31.08
CA PHE A 144 -3.14 11.14 -30.48
C PHE A 144 -4.16 10.61 -29.45
N CYS A 145 -5.46 10.78 -29.72
CA CYS A 145 -6.51 10.28 -28.82
C CYS A 145 -6.88 8.80 -29.03
N ASN A 146 -6.44 8.18 -30.14
CA ASN A 146 -6.57 6.75 -30.40
C ASN A 146 -5.19 6.10 -30.48
N GLY A 147 -5.08 4.85 -30.02
CA GLY A 147 -3.82 4.11 -29.99
C GLY A 147 -3.60 3.46 -28.62
N GLY A 148 -2.35 3.35 -28.21
CA GLY A 148 -1.94 2.92 -26.89
C GLY A 148 -1.67 4.10 -25.95
N PHE A 149 -1.93 3.92 -24.66
CA PHE A 149 -1.43 4.80 -23.61
C PHE A 149 -1.12 4.00 -22.34
N HIS A 150 -0.37 4.61 -21.44
CA HIS A 150 -0.06 4.07 -20.11
C HIS A 150 0.07 5.20 -19.09
N GLY A 151 0.41 4.88 -17.85
CA GLY A 151 0.46 5.84 -16.73
C GLY A 151 -0.80 5.87 -15.88
N SER A 152 -1.72 4.92 -16.09
CA SER A 152 -2.85 4.69 -15.20
C SER A 152 -2.40 4.05 -13.88
N ASP A 153 -3.36 3.78 -12.98
CA ASP A 153 -3.09 3.13 -11.71
C ASP A 153 -2.27 1.83 -11.85
N ASN A 154 -1.21 1.70 -11.05
CA ASN A 154 -0.27 0.59 -11.12
C ASN A 154 -0.87 -0.77 -10.73
N LEU A 155 -2.09 -0.83 -10.19
CA LEU A 155 -2.83 -2.07 -9.95
C LEU A 155 -3.76 -2.46 -11.09
N PHE A 156 -3.91 -1.63 -12.13
CA PHE A 156 -4.72 -2.02 -13.28
C PHE A 156 -4.02 -3.15 -14.06
N LYS A 157 -4.82 -4.15 -14.46
CA LYS A 157 -4.33 -5.37 -15.11
C LYS A 157 -3.50 -5.08 -16.36
N ASN A 158 -3.94 -4.10 -17.16
CA ASN A 158 -3.26 -3.71 -18.38
C ASN A 158 -1.99 -2.89 -18.14
N MET A 159 -1.72 -2.42 -16.91
CA MET A 159 -0.48 -1.73 -16.53
C MET A 159 0.55 -2.67 -15.91
N GLN A 160 0.20 -3.94 -15.66
CA GLN A 160 1.15 -4.93 -15.14
C GLN A 160 2.26 -5.21 -16.18
N ALA A 161 3.48 -5.44 -15.70
CA ALA A 161 4.67 -5.58 -16.52
C ALA A 161 5.21 -7.02 -16.57
N LEU A 162 6.11 -7.26 -17.53
CA LEU A 162 6.81 -8.54 -17.70
C LEU A 162 7.96 -8.69 -16.70
N PHE A 163 8.09 -9.86 -16.10
CA PHE A 163 9.29 -10.30 -15.38
C PHE A 163 9.59 -11.76 -15.72
N ILE A 164 10.76 -12.04 -16.29
CA ILE A 164 11.30 -13.39 -16.49
C ILE A 164 12.75 -13.39 -16.01
N ALA A 165 13.10 -14.37 -15.19
CA ALA A 165 14.46 -14.57 -14.71
C ALA A 165 14.99 -15.92 -15.18
N TYR A 166 16.19 -15.92 -15.76
CA TYR A 166 16.86 -17.11 -16.28
C TYR A 166 18.33 -17.10 -15.89
N GLY A 167 18.88 -18.25 -15.51
CA GLY A 167 20.31 -18.38 -15.25
C GLY A 167 20.65 -19.30 -14.08
N PRO A 168 21.94 -19.45 -13.75
CA PRO A 168 22.39 -20.39 -12.73
C PRO A 168 21.87 -20.08 -11.33
N LYS A 169 21.68 -18.80 -10.97
CA LYS A 169 21.24 -18.41 -9.61
C LYS A 169 19.74 -18.54 -9.36
N PHE A 170 18.91 -18.58 -10.41
CA PHE A 170 17.46 -18.68 -10.30
C PHE A 170 16.96 -20.12 -10.25
N LYS A 171 15.85 -20.34 -9.54
CA LYS A 171 15.12 -21.61 -9.60
C LYS A 171 14.59 -21.85 -11.02
N TYR A 172 14.49 -23.12 -11.41
CA TYR A 172 13.99 -23.50 -12.73
C TYR A 172 12.48 -23.74 -12.68
N ASN A 173 11.78 -23.35 -13.75
CA ASN A 173 10.33 -23.58 -13.93
C ASN A 173 9.50 -23.22 -12.69
N THR A 174 9.72 -22.00 -12.17
CA THR A 174 9.08 -21.51 -10.96
C THR A 174 8.22 -20.30 -11.29
N GLU A 175 6.93 -20.39 -11.04
CA GLU A 175 5.99 -19.28 -11.10
C GLU A 175 5.78 -18.72 -9.68
N VAL A 176 5.72 -17.39 -9.56
CA VAL A 176 5.57 -16.70 -8.28
C VAL A 176 4.41 -15.72 -8.33
N GLN A 177 3.94 -15.30 -7.16
CA GLN A 177 2.96 -14.21 -7.07
C GLN A 177 3.56 -12.89 -7.56
N PRO A 178 2.72 -11.94 -8.05
CA PRO A 178 3.18 -10.62 -8.44
C PRO A 178 3.92 -9.90 -7.31
N PHE A 179 4.94 -9.12 -7.69
CA PHE A 179 5.71 -8.28 -6.79
C PHE A 179 6.03 -6.93 -7.48
N GLU A 180 6.45 -5.94 -6.71
CA GLU A 180 6.74 -4.61 -7.22
C GLU A 180 8.15 -4.51 -7.81
N ASN A 181 8.31 -3.75 -8.90
CA ASN A 181 9.61 -3.62 -9.58
C ASN A 181 10.72 -3.00 -8.72
N ILE A 182 10.37 -2.25 -7.67
CA ILE A 182 11.33 -1.70 -6.69
C ILE A 182 12.12 -2.78 -5.95
N GLU A 183 11.59 -4.01 -5.86
CA GLU A 183 12.25 -5.16 -5.25
C GLU A 183 13.42 -5.68 -6.10
N ILE A 184 13.43 -5.38 -7.41
CA ILE A 184 14.43 -5.88 -8.36
C ILE A 184 15.83 -5.33 -8.05
N TYR A 185 15.93 -4.12 -7.49
CA TYR A 185 17.22 -3.53 -7.12
C TYR A 185 17.99 -4.41 -6.12
N ASN A 186 17.34 -4.82 -5.03
CA ASN A 186 17.94 -5.69 -4.03
C ASN A 186 18.33 -7.05 -4.64
N LEU A 187 17.46 -7.62 -5.49
CA LEU A 187 17.74 -8.85 -6.21
C LEU A 187 18.99 -8.73 -7.09
N MET A 188 19.13 -7.65 -7.86
CA MET A 188 20.32 -7.41 -8.68
C MET A 188 21.58 -7.26 -7.82
N CYS A 189 21.50 -6.57 -6.69
CA CYS A 189 22.62 -6.46 -5.75
C CYS A 189 23.05 -7.83 -5.22
N ASP A 190 22.11 -8.70 -4.83
CA ASP A 190 22.41 -10.06 -4.36
C ASP A 190 22.98 -10.95 -5.49
N LEU A 191 22.52 -10.79 -6.73
CA LEU A 191 23.09 -11.48 -7.89
C LEU A 191 24.53 -11.03 -8.19
N LEU A 192 24.82 -9.75 -8.01
CA LEU A 192 26.15 -9.16 -8.21
C LEU A 192 27.05 -9.31 -6.98
N GLY A 193 26.54 -9.72 -5.81
CA GLY A 193 27.32 -9.78 -4.58
C GLY A 193 27.76 -8.40 -4.08
N ILE A 194 26.90 -7.38 -4.26
CA ILE A 194 27.14 -6.00 -3.82
C ILE A 194 26.14 -5.68 -2.70
N GLU A 195 26.58 -4.89 -1.72
CA GLU A 195 25.67 -4.40 -0.68
C GLU A 195 24.74 -3.31 -1.26
N PRO A 196 23.40 -3.47 -1.20
CA PRO A 196 22.46 -2.50 -1.73
C PRO A 196 22.52 -1.18 -0.93
N ALA A 197 22.39 -0.06 -1.64
CA ALA A 197 22.14 1.23 -1.01
C ALA A 197 20.71 1.28 -0.43
N ALA A 198 20.44 2.24 0.46
CA ALA A 198 19.10 2.43 1.02
C ALA A 198 18.06 2.67 -0.08
N ASN A 199 17.00 1.86 -0.08
CA ASN A 199 15.94 1.86 -1.08
C ASN A 199 14.60 1.44 -0.45
N ASN A 200 13.53 1.44 -1.23
CA ASN A 200 12.18 1.11 -0.75
C ASN A 200 11.80 -0.37 -0.87
N GLY A 201 12.63 -1.20 -1.52
CA GLY A 201 12.39 -2.64 -1.61
C GLY A 201 12.72 -3.35 -0.29
N SER A 202 11.95 -4.37 0.03
CA SER A 202 12.14 -5.23 1.20
C SER A 202 13.17 -6.32 0.91
N ARG A 203 14.46 -6.05 1.16
CA ARG A 203 15.56 -7.01 0.90
C ARG A 203 15.25 -8.39 1.49
N GLY A 204 15.32 -9.43 0.67
CA GLY A 204 14.97 -10.81 1.03
C GLY A 204 13.55 -11.24 0.65
N SER A 205 12.66 -10.31 0.29
CA SER A 205 11.29 -10.59 -0.19
C SER A 205 11.29 -11.58 -1.38
N LEU A 206 12.27 -11.44 -2.28
CA LEU A 206 12.45 -12.23 -3.48
C LEU A 206 13.37 -13.45 -3.33
N ASN A 207 13.76 -13.82 -2.09
CA ASN A 207 14.61 -15.00 -1.84
C ASN A 207 14.04 -16.29 -2.44
N HIS A 208 12.72 -16.38 -2.51
CA HIS A 208 12.03 -17.53 -3.06
C HIS A 208 12.27 -17.74 -4.57
N LEU A 209 12.81 -16.76 -5.30
CA LEU A 209 13.26 -16.89 -6.70
C LEU A 209 14.63 -17.55 -6.85
N LEU A 210 15.48 -17.47 -5.82
CA LEU A 210 16.88 -17.87 -5.88
C LEU A 210 17.06 -19.33 -5.43
N LYS A 211 18.00 -20.04 -6.05
CA LYS A 211 18.40 -21.39 -5.58
C LYS A 211 19.10 -21.31 -4.23
N ASN A 212 20.01 -20.35 -4.09
CA ASN A 212 20.82 -20.11 -2.90
C ASN A 212 20.73 -18.61 -2.56
N PRO A 213 19.80 -18.20 -1.67
CA PRO A 213 19.71 -16.82 -1.20
C PRO A 213 21.00 -16.38 -0.50
N VAL A 214 21.42 -15.13 -0.75
CA VAL A 214 22.65 -14.55 -0.17
C VAL A 214 22.37 -13.80 1.13
N TYR A 215 21.14 -13.30 1.29
CA TYR A 215 20.69 -12.52 2.44
C TYR A 215 19.56 -13.24 3.17
N GLU A 216 19.67 -13.35 4.49
CA GLU A 216 18.61 -13.87 5.35
C GLU A 216 17.96 -12.69 6.11
N PRO A 217 16.68 -12.34 5.80
CA PRO A 217 16.02 -11.23 6.45
C PRO A 217 15.76 -11.55 7.92
N SER A 218 15.95 -10.55 8.78
CA SER A 218 15.60 -10.63 10.20
C SER A 218 14.49 -9.63 10.52
N LEU A 219 13.68 -9.95 11.53
CA LEU A 219 12.66 -9.02 12.02
C LEU A 219 13.34 -7.80 12.65
N PRO A 220 12.81 -6.58 12.42
CA PRO A 220 13.34 -5.38 13.05
C PRO A 220 13.22 -5.48 14.57
N LYS A 221 14.26 -5.05 15.27
CA LYS A 221 14.27 -5.02 16.74
C LYS A 221 13.41 -3.86 17.24
N GLU A 222 12.67 -4.10 18.30
CA GLU A 222 11.92 -3.05 18.98
C GLU A 222 12.87 -2.02 19.59
N LEU A 223 12.59 -0.73 19.39
CA LEU A 223 13.43 0.34 19.92
C LEU A 223 13.09 0.69 21.38
N SER A 224 11.84 0.48 21.79
CA SER A 224 11.36 0.81 23.13
C SER A 224 10.40 -0.27 23.60
N GLU A 225 10.76 -0.98 24.67
CA GLU A 225 9.87 -1.97 25.26
C GLU A 225 8.66 -1.29 25.92
N PRO A 226 7.46 -1.88 25.82
CA PRO A 226 6.29 -1.34 26.49
C PRO A 226 6.45 -1.42 28.01
N PHE A 227 6.13 -0.34 28.72
CA PHE A 227 6.09 -0.36 30.17
C PHE A 227 4.74 -0.87 30.69
N GLN A 228 4.68 -1.22 31.98
CA GLN A 228 3.46 -1.70 32.61
C GLN A 228 2.53 -0.54 32.96
N CYS A 229 1.32 -0.54 32.39
CA CYS A 229 0.30 0.45 32.72
C CYS A 229 -0.32 0.16 34.09
N SER A 230 -0.20 1.12 35.02
CA SER A 230 -0.80 1.03 36.35
C SER A 230 -2.16 1.72 36.40
N ILE A 231 -3.12 1.14 37.12
CA ILE A 231 -4.42 1.78 37.35
C ILE A 231 -4.21 2.97 38.27
N ASN A 232 -4.54 4.17 37.80
CA ASN A 232 -4.53 5.35 38.66
C ASN A 232 -5.89 5.50 39.35
N HIS A 233 -5.98 5.04 40.60
CA HIS A 233 -7.20 5.11 41.40
C HIS A 233 -7.68 6.54 41.69
N SER A 234 -6.86 7.57 41.45
CA SER A 234 -7.24 8.98 41.68
C SER A 234 -8.03 9.63 40.52
N ALA A 235 -8.10 8.98 39.34
CA ALA A 235 -8.91 9.45 38.20
C ALA A 235 -10.39 9.01 38.28
N LEU A 236 -10.77 8.21 39.27
CA LEU A 236 -12.09 7.57 39.42
C LEU A 236 -13.24 8.51 39.76
N GLY A 237 -12.96 9.74 40.19
CA GLY A 237 -13.96 10.69 40.70
C GLY A 237 -14.22 11.90 39.79
N ASN A 238 -13.57 11.99 38.63
CA ASN A 238 -13.76 13.12 37.73
C ASN A 238 -15.08 12.96 36.96
N THR A 239 -16.00 13.92 37.13
CA THR A 239 -17.23 14.01 36.32
C THR A 239 -16.88 14.53 34.93
N PHE A 240 -16.84 13.65 33.94
CA PHE A 240 -16.50 13.99 32.55
C PHE A 240 -17.69 14.56 31.73
N GLY A 241 -18.79 14.96 32.38
CA GLY A 241 -19.95 15.56 31.70
C GLY A 241 -20.78 14.59 30.85
N CYS A 242 -20.64 13.27 31.08
CA CYS A 242 -21.33 12.21 30.35
C CYS A 242 -22.66 11.84 31.06
N SER A 243 -23.73 11.57 30.31
CA SER A 243 -25.02 11.11 30.85
C SER A 243 -25.38 9.71 30.35
N CYS A 244 -24.73 8.68 30.89
CA CYS A 244 -24.98 7.30 30.46
C CYS A 244 -26.26 6.74 31.11
N ASN A 245 -27.23 6.30 30.30
CA ASN A 245 -28.37 5.47 30.75
C ASN A 245 -27.90 4.03 30.99
N LEU A 246 -27.18 3.78 32.08
CA LEU A 246 -26.76 2.44 32.50
C LEU A 246 -27.61 1.96 33.69
N PRO A 247 -28.14 0.72 33.68
CA PRO A 247 -28.64 0.10 34.91
C PRO A 247 -27.53 0.09 35.96
N SER A 248 -27.88 0.29 37.23
CA SER A 248 -27.01 0.54 38.40
C SER A 248 -25.92 -0.50 38.73
N LEU A 249 -25.66 -1.49 37.87
CA LEU A 249 -24.55 -2.46 37.98
C LEU A 249 -23.23 -2.01 37.32
N ALA A 250 -23.20 -0.85 36.64
CA ALA A 250 -22.13 -0.54 35.70
C ALA A 250 -20.77 -0.14 36.32
N GLU A 251 -20.71 0.57 37.45
CA GLU A 251 -19.43 1.07 37.98
C GLU A 251 -18.56 0.00 38.65
N ALA A 252 -19.15 -0.93 39.40
CA ALA A 252 -18.42 -2.01 40.05
C ALA A 252 -17.97 -3.09 39.05
N GLY A 253 -18.82 -3.41 38.06
CA GLY A 253 -18.49 -4.33 36.97
C GLY A 253 -17.37 -3.80 36.07
N PHE A 254 -17.40 -2.52 35.70
CA PHE A 254 -16.37 -1.92 34.85
C PHE A 254 -14.97 -1.95 35.48
N LYS A 255 -14.86 -1.74 36.80
CA LYS A 255 -13.58 -1.89 37.53
C LYS A 255 -13.03 -3.32 37.46
N ALA A 256 -13.89 -4.33 37.55
CA ALA A 256 -13.49 -5.73 37.41
C ALA A 256 -13.03 -6.06 35.97
N HIS A 257 -13.59 -5.40 34.95
CA HIS A 257 -13.19 -5.59 33.55
C HIS A 257 -11.87 -4.91 33.18
N LEU A 258 -11.43 -3.88 33.92
CA LEU A 258 -10.14 -3.20 33.69
C LEU A 258 -8.95 -3.93 34.34
N SER A 259 -9.22 -4.76 35.36
CA SER A 259 -8.24 -5.57 36.09
C SER A 259 -8.42 -7.05 35.78
N LEU A 260 -7.84 -7.51 34.66
CA LEU A 260 -7.88 -8.92 34.28
C LEU A 260 -6.99 -9.77 35.21
N THR A 261 -7.42 -11.00 35.49
CA THR A 261 -6.55 -12.02 36.12
C THR A 261 -5.46 -12.47 35.14
N PRO A 262 -4.35 -13.07 35.60
CA PRO A 262 -3.32 -13.61 34.71
C PRO A 262 -3.84 -14.63 33.69
N GLU A 263 -4.86 -15.41 34.07
CA GLU A 263 -5.53 -16.37 33.18
C GLU A 263 -6.35 -15.67 32.10
N GLN A 264 -7.15 -14.67 32.48
CA GLN A 264 -7.90 -13.84 31.54
C GLN A 264 -6.99 -13.06 30.59
N GLU A 265 -5.85 -12.57 31.09
CA GLU A 265 -4.83 -11.91 30.26
C GLU A 265 -4.19 -12.88 29.26
N SER A 266 -3.89 -14.12 29.70
CA SER A 266 -3.39 -15.18 28.81
C SER A 266 -4.43 -15.55 27.73
N ASP A 267 -5.69 -15.67 28.11
CA ASP A 267 -6.78 -15.98 27.20
C ASP A 267 -7.01 -14.88 26.16
N THR A 268 -7.03 -13.61 26.57
CA THR A 268 -7.17 -12.49 25.61
C THR A 268 -5.94 -12.37 24.72
N LYS A 269 -4.72 -12.63 25.22
CA LYS A 269 -3.51 -12.69 24.38
C LYS A 269 -3.62 -13.77 23.31
N ARG A 270 -4.01 -14.99 23.69
CA ARG A 270 -4.16 -16.11 22.76
C ARG A 270 -5.24 -15.83 21.70
N LEU A 271 -6.33 -15.19 22.10
CA LEU A 271 -7.44 -14.88 21.19
C LEU A 271 -7.16 -13.70 20.28
N ASN A 272 -6.65 -12.59 20.82
CA ASN A 272 -6.59 -11.29 20.17
C ASN A 272 -5.19 -10.93 19.65
N LEU A 273 -4.15 -11.72 19.96
CA LEU A 273 -2.80 -11.57 19.42
C LEU A 273 -2.27 -12.90 18.84
N PRO A 274 -3.02 -13.60 17.96
CA PRO A 274 -2.65 -14.93 17.46
C PRO A 274 -1.35 -14.95 16.64
N PHE A 275 -0.91 -13.79 16.12
CA PHE A 275 0.31 -13.63 15.33
C PHE A 275 1.42 -12.90 16.10
N GLY A 276 1.28 -12.78 17.41
CA GLY A 276 2.10 -11.89 18.23
C GLY A 276 1.57 -10.45 18.24
N ARG A 277 2.15 -9.60 19.10
CA ARG A 277 1.79 -8.19 19.18
C ARG A 277 2.48 -7.37 18.08
N PRO A 278 1.85 -6.30 17.59
CA PRO A 278 2.55 -5.29 16.82
C PRO A 278 3.75 -4.74 17.62
N VAL A 279 4.91 -4.72 16.97
CA VAL A 279 6.16 -4.19 17.52
C VAL A 279 6.28 -2.72 17.14
N VAL A 280 6.60 -1.85 18.10
CA VAL A 280 6.70 -0.41 17.86
C VAL A 280 8.13 -0.04 17.50
N LEU A 281 8.36 0.33 16.24
CA LEU A 281 9.68 0.69 15.70
C LEU A 281 10.02 2.18 15.84
N GLN A 282 9.17 2.94 16.53
CA GLN A 282 9.38 4.37 16.80
C GLN A 282 9.70 4.55 18.28
N ASN A 283 10.52 5.55 18.61
CA ASN A 283 10.74 5.92 20.01
C ASN A 283 9.43 6.49 20.60
N SER A 284 8.75 5.71 21.43
CA SER A 284 7.44 6.04 21.97
C SER A 284 7.33 5.54 23.41
N ASN A 285 6.78 6.38 24.28
CA ASN A 285 6.42 5.98 25.63
C ASN A 285 5.01 5.37 25.57
N TYR A 286 4.93 4.05 25.54
CA TYR A 286 3.68 3.34 25.36
C TYR A 286 3.56 2.11 26.26
N CYS A 287 2.33 1.72 26.56
CA CYS A 287 2.03 0.54 27.35
C CYS A 287 1.01 -0.35 26.63
N ILE A 288 0.92 -1.61 27.05
CA ILE A 288 -0.14 -2.51 26.58
C ILE A 288 -1.31 -2.47 27.55
N LEU A 289 -2.50 -2.26 27.01
CA LEU A 289 -3.76 -2.35 27.73
C LEU A 289 -4.47 -3.62 27.28
N TYR A 290 -4.74 -4.51 28.23
CA TYR A 290 -5.50 -5.74 28.01
C TYR A 290 -6.96 -5.52 28.38
N GLN A 291 -7.85 -5.97 27.50
CA GLN A 291 -9.29 -6.07 27.71
C GLN A 291 -9.74 -7.48 27.35
N ASP A 292 -10.97 -7.85 27.70
CA ASP A 292 -11.52 -9.18 27.44
C ASP A 292 -11.70 -9.47 25.94
N LYS A 293 -12.07 -8.45 25.14
CA LYS A 293 -12.35 -8.57 23.70
C LYS A 293 -11.28 -8.00 22.77
N TYR A 294 -10.34 -7.24 23.30
CA TYR A 294 -9.28 -6.64 22.50
C TYR A 294 -8.04 -6.35 23.34
N VAL A 295 -6.93 -6.07 22.66
CA VAL A 295 -5.68 -5.61 23.25
C VAL A 295 -5.25 -4.36 22.49
N SER A 296 -4.69 -3.37 23.17
CA SER A 296 -4.25 -2.13 22.53
C SER A 296 -2.89 -1.67 23.05
N GLY A 297 -2.11 -1.02 22.18
CA GLY A 297 -0.88 -0.33 22.56
C GLY A 297 -1.16 1.17 22.68
N TYR A 298 -1.16 1.72 23.89
CA TYR A 298 -1.49 3.14 24.14
C TYR A 298 -0.25 3.99 24.28
N SER A 299 -0.13 5.05 23.45
CA SER A 299 0.98 6.00 23.53
C SER A 299 0.63 7.19 24.41
N TYR A 300 1.51 7.47 25.36
CA TYR A 300 1.43 8.64 26.22
C TYR A 300 1.91 9.92 25.53
N ASN A 301 2.75 9.79 24.49
CA ASN A 301 3.24 10.92 23.71
C ASN A 301 2.09 11.63 22.99
N ILE A 302 1.19 10.87 22.38
CA ILE A 302 0.09 11.37 21.55
C ILE A 302 -1.30 11.18 22.19
N LYS A 303 -1.35 10.59 23.39
CA LYS A 303 -2.57 10.33 24.17
C LYS A 303 -3.64 9.56 23.38
N MET A 304 -3.22 8.60 22.56
CA MET A 304 -4.11 7.74 21.76
C MET A 304 -3.51 6.33 21.59
N PRO A 305 -4.33 5.33 21.26
CA PRO A 305 -3.83 4.01 20.88
C PRO A 305 -3.03 4.09 19.57
N LEU A 306 -1.82 3.54 19.56
CA LEU A 306 -1.02 3.29 18.37
C LEU A 306 -1.66 2.20 17.51
N TRP A 307 -2.24 1.19 18.16
CA TRP A 307 -2.92 0.06 17.52
C TRP A 307 -3.90 -0.60 18.48
N SER A 308 -4.87 -1.31 17.92
CA SER A 308 -5.82 -2.19 18.63
C SER A 308 -5.95 -3.51 17.86
N SER A 309 -5.98 -4.62 18.58
CA SER A 309 -6.09 -5.97 18.02
C SER A 309 -7.23 -6.73 18.70
N TYR A 310 -8.07 -7.38 17.89
CA TYR A 310 -9.23 -8.14 18.34
C TYR A 310 -9.59 -9.21 17.32
N THR A 311 -10.31 -10.24 17.77
CA THR A 311 -10.76 -11.34 16.90
C THR A 311 -12.28 -11.42 16.85
N ILE A 312 -12.85 -11.28 15.65
CA ILE A 312 -14.28 -11.52 15.39
C ILE A 312 -14.45 -12.99 14.96
N GLY A 313 -15.16 -13.77 15.77
CA GLY A 313 -15.58 -15.12 15.41
C GLY A 313 -16.86 -15.15 14.57
N LYS A 314 -17.12 -16.29 13.94
CA LYS A 314 -18.30 -16.51 13.07
C LYS A 314 -19.65 -16.31 13.79
N ASN A 315 -19.69 -16.57 15.10
CA ASN A 315 -20.92 -16.52 15.91
C ASN A 315 -21.05 -15.22 16.72
N ASN A 316 -20.23 -14.20 16.45
CA ASN A 316 -20.33 -12.93 17.15
C ASN A 316 -21.60 -12.19 16.72
N HIS A 317 -22.44 -11.84 17.70
CA HIS A 317 -23.63 -11.03 17.49
C HIS A 317 -23.28 -9.55 17.53
N TRP A 318 -23.56 -8.86 16.43
CA TRP A 318 -23.51 -7.40 16.38
C TRP A 318 -24.83 -6.85 16.89
N VAL A 319 -24.77 -5.88 17.80
CA VAL A 319 -25.97 -5.12 18.17
C VAL A 319 -26.34 -4.27 16.95
N PRO A 320 -27.52 -4.47 16.33
CA PRO A 320 -27.94 -3.67 15.20
C PRO A 320 -28.02 -2.18 15.58
N LYS A 321 -27.74 -1.32 14.59
CA LYS A 321 -27.83 0.13 14.75
C LYS A 321 -29.25 0.48 15.22
N GLY A 322 -29.39 0.90 16.48
CA GLY A 322 -30.66 1.32 17.08
C GLY A 322 -31.45 0.30 17.89
N SER A 323 -30.94 -0.92 18.16
CA SER A 323 -31.66 -1.93 18.98
C SER A 323 -30.91 -2.39 20.23
N GLY A 324 -29.94 -1.61 20.70
CA GLY A 324 -29.36 -1.75 22.03
C GLY A 324 -29.16 -0.39 22.69
N ILE A 325 -28.90 -0.41 24.00
CA ILE A 325 -28.70 0.71 24.94
C ILE A 325 -27.67 1.78 24.49
N LEU A 326 -26.98 1.55 23.38
CA LEU A 326 -26.21 2.55 22.65
C LEU A 326 -26.93 2.87 21.33
N THR A 327 -27.95 3.72 21.42
CA THR A 327 -28.30 4.59 20.29
C THR A 327 -27.03 5.33 19.88
N ALA A 328 -26.91 5.75 18.61
CA ALA A 328 -25.78 6.52 18.12
C ALA A 328 -25.58 7.76 19.00
N GLN A 329 -24.78 7.61 20.04
CA GLN A 329 -24.57 8.62 21.03
C GLN A 329 -23.43 9.45 20.48
N SER A 330 -23.77 10.67 20.10
CA SER A 330 -22.93 11.83 20.33
C SER A 330 -22.62 12.01 21.84
N GLU A 331 -22.30 10.93 22.56
CA GLU A 331 -21.95 10.94 23.98
C GLU A 331 -20.60 10.24 24.20
N PRO A 332 -19.80 10.76 25.13
CA PRO A 332 -18.41 10.34 25.36
C PRO A 332 -18.28 8.92 25.92
N SER A 333 -17.19 8.25 25.52
CA SER A 333 -16.76 6.95 26.06
C SER A 333 -16.37 7.06 27.54
N PRO A 334 -16.67 6.04 28.38
CA PRO A 334 -16.24 6.03 29.77
C PRO A 334 -14.70 6.09 29.86
N PRO A 335 -14.14 6.80 30.87
CA PRO A 335 -12.71 6.98 31.01
C PRO A 335 -12.01 5.65 31.37
N ASP A 336 -10.96 5.27 30.63
CA ASP A 336 -10.07 4.18 31.03
C ASP A 336 -9.14 4.70 32.14
N CYS A 337 -9.34 4.25 33.38
CA CYS A 337 -8.61 4.72 34.55
C CYS A 337 -7.12 4.34 34.59
N ARG A 338 -6.64 3.54 33.61
CA ARG A 338 -5.21 3.24 33.43
C ARG A 338 -4.46 4.32 32.67
N VAL A 339 -5.18 5.23 32.02
CA VAL A 339 -4.63 6.32 31.23
C VAL A 339 -5.36 7.62 31.54
N ALA A 340 -4.61 8.72 31.67
CA ALA A 340 -5.22 10.03 31.91
C ALA A 340 -5.94 10.52 30.64
N ILE A 341 -7.23 10.20 30.50
CA ILE A 341 -8.05 10.67 29.39
C ILE A 341 -8.57 12.08 29.74
N ALA A 342 -7.98 13.08 29.10
CA ALA A 342 -8.66 14.34 28.81
C ALA A 342 -9.04 14.32 27.32
N ILE A 343 -10.05 13.51 26.96
CA ILE A 343 -10.69 13.62 25.64
C ILE A 343 -11.91 14.53 25.83
N TYR A 344 -11.69 15.83 25.65
CA TYR A 344 -12.75 16.79 25.40
C TYR A 344 -13.03 16.73 23.89
N LEU A 345 -14.00 15.92 23.47
CA LEU A 345 -14.61 16.10 22.15
C LEU A 345 -15.60 17.27 22.27
N GLY A 346 -15.05 18.47 22.44
CA GLY A 346 -15.79 19.72 22.36
C GLY A 346 -16.30 19.91 20.94
N GLY A 347 -17.62 20.07 20.80
CA GLY A 347 -18.30 20.18 19.53
C GLY A 347 -17.75 21.28 18.64
N LEU A 348 -17.36 20.89 17.43
CA LEU A 348 -17.38 21.72 16.24
C LEU A 348 -18.03 20.90 15.13
N CYS A 349 -19.36 20.89 15.16
CA CYS A 349 -20.16 20.53 14.00
C CYS A 349 -20.86 21.81 13.54
N PRO A 350 -20.36 22.47 12.49
CA PRO A 350 -21.27 23.16 11.60
C PRO A 350 -21.02 22.72 10.15
N PHE A 351 -22.12 22.27 9.52
CA PHE A 351 -22.30 22.05 8.09
C PHE A 351 -21.60 20.85 7.43
N LEU A 352 -22.21 19.67 7.53
CA LEU A 352 -22.08 18.62 6.50
C LEU A 352 -23.47 18.18 6.04
N LYS A 353 -23.78 18.49 4.77
CA LYS A 353 -24.98 18.02 4.07
C LYS A 353 -24.91 16.50 3.85
N PRO A 354 -26.05 15.82 3.64
CA PRO A 354 -26.08 14.36 3.48
C PRO A 354 -25.49 13.95 2.13
N GLY A 355 -24.39 13.17 2.15
CA GLY A 355 -23.84 12.52 0.96
C GLY A 355 -22.47 11.86 1.22
N CYS A 356 -22.39 10.55 0.98
CA CYS A 356 -21.21 9.70 0.84
C CYS A 356 -20.09 9.84 1.90
N TYR A 357 -20.12 9.00 2.94
CA TYR A 357 -19.01 8.87 3.89
C TYR A 357 -18.07 7.73 3.47
N ASN A 358 -16.79 8.05 3.28
CA ASN A 358 -15.71 7.06 3.30
C ASN A 358 -15.34 6.79 4.76
N ILE A 359 -15.39 5.53 5.18
CA ILE A 359 -14.87 5.11 6.48
C ILE A 359 -13.35 5.11 6.37
N LEU A 360 -12.72 6.09 7.02
CA LEU A 360 -11.27 6.11 7.21
C LEU A 360 -10.92 5.18 8.38
N VAL A 361 -10.55 3.93 8.06
CA VAL A 361 -9.85 3.08 9.04
C VAL A 361 -8.37 3.45 8.92
N SER A 362 -7.87 4.19 9.91
CA SER A 362 -6.44 4.43 10.05
C SER A 362 -5.79 3.14 10.55
N LEU A 363 -5.20 2.37 9.63
CA LEU A 363 -4.10 1.48 9.95
C LEU A 363 -2.83 2.30 9.70
N ILE A 364 -2.08 2.60 10.76
CA ILE A 364 -0.71 3.11 10.63
C ILE A 364 0.19 1.95 10.23
#